data_AF-A0A3D3X137-F1
#
_entry.id   AF-A0A3D3X137-F1
#
_cell.length_a   1.000
_cell.length_b   1.000
_cell.length_c   1.000
_cell.angle_alpha   90.00
_cell.angle_beta   90.00
_cell.angle_gamma   90.00
#
_symmetry.space_group_name_H-M   'P 1'
#
loop_
_entity.id
_entity.type
_entity.pdbx_description
1 polymer ?
#
loop_
_entity_poly.entity_id
_entity_poly.type
_entity_poly.pdbx_seq_one_letter_code
_entity_poly.pdbx_strand_id
1 'polypeptide(L)' 'MTLAEAKRYLEEGHFLAGSMGPKVKACIRFLEWGGKRAVITSLDKAVAALAGETGTHIIRE' A
#
# COMPACT_ATOMS: atom_id res chain seq x y z
N MET A 1 -5.16 5.69 0.04
CA MET A 1 -4.14 6.73 -0.20
C MET A 1 -3.66 6.62 -1.64
N THR A 2 -3.23 7.72 -2.23
CA THR A 2 -2.71 7.76 -3.59
C THR A 2 -1.27 7.24 -3.62
N LEU A 3 -0.79 6.88 -4.81
CA LEU A 3 0.60 6.51 -5.04
C LEU A 3 1.55 7.66 -4.67
N ALA A 4 1.14 8.89 -4.94
CA ALA A 4 1.92 10.09 -4.60
C ALA A 4 2.04 10.27 -3.08
N GLU A 5 0.94 10.10 -2.35
CA GLU A 5 0.95 10.15 -0.88
C GLU A 5 1.83 9.04 -0.29
N ALA A 6 1.71 7.81 -0.80
CA ALA A 6 2.51 6.68 -0.33
C ALA A 6 4.02 6.93 -0.49
N LYS A 7 4.44 7.51 -1.62
CA LYS A 7 5.84 7.89 -1.87
C LYS A 7 6.30 8.96 -0.89
N ARG A 8 5.52 10.04 -0.74
CA ARG A 8 5.82 11.12 0.20
C ARG A 8 5.97 10.61 1.64
N TYR A 9 5.02 9.82 2.13
CA TYR A 9 5.09 9.27 3.49
C TYR A 9 6.25 8.31 3.68
N LEU A 10 6.66 7.59 2.63
CA LEU A 10 7.85 6.74 2.69
C LEU A 10 9.14 7.58 2.79
N GLU A 11 9.24 8.68 2.03
CA GLU A 11 10.38 9.60 2.07
C GLU A 11 10.47 10.36 3.41
N GLU A 12 9.32 10.77 3.96
CA GLU A 12 9.21 11.40 5.29
C GLU A 12 9.47 10.43 6.45
N GLY A 13 9.62 9.12 6.19
CA GLY A 13 10.00 8.13 7.19
C GLY A 13 8.85 7.66 8.11
N HIS A 14 7.58 7.82 7.71
CA HIS A 14 6.43 7.37 8.51
C HIS A 14 6.37 5.85 8.71
N PHE A 15 7.03 5.07 7.84
CA PHE A 15 6.97 3.62 7.86
C PHE A 15 8.25 2.99 8.41
N LEU A 16 8.11 2.18 9.47
CA LEU A 16 9.21 1.45 10.09
C LEU A 16 9.95 0.57 9.05
N ALA A 17 11.26 0.76 8.93
CA ALA A 17 12.10 0.12 7.91
C ALA A 17 12.15 -1.42 8.02
N GLY A 18 11.92 -1.99 9.20
CA GLY A 18 11.92 -3.44 9.42
C GLY A 18 10.60 -4.15 9.11
N SER A 19 9.53 -3.41 8.81
CA SER A 19 8.19 -4.01 8.66
C SER A 19 7.34 -3.31 7.61
N MET A 20 6.77 -2.15 7.91
CA MET A 20 5.81 -1.50 7.02
C MET A 20 6.49 -0.83 5.83
N GLY A 21 7.70 -0.30 5.99
CA GLY A 21 8.45 0.36 4.91
C GLY A 21 8.65 -0.56 3.69
N PRO A 22 9.18 -1.79 3.85
CA PRO A 22 9.30 -2.75 2.76
C PRO A 22 7.96 -3.11 2.09
N LYS A 23 6.86 -3.18 2.87
CA LYS A 23 5.51 -3.48 2.34
C LYS A 23 5.01 -2.34 1.45
N VAL A 24 5.10 -1.10 1.92
CA VAL A 24 4.72 0.08 1.13
C VAL A 24 5.59 0.23 -0.11
N LYS A 25 6.91 0.02 0.01
CA LYS A 25 7.83 0.05 -1.13
C LYS A 25 7.50 -0.99 -2.20
N ALA A 26 7.06 -2.18 -1.81
CA ALA A 26 6.61 -3.20 -2.76
C ALA A 26 5.31 -2.79 -3.47
N CYS A 27 4.34 -2.22 -2.74
CA CYS A 27 3.12 -1.68 -3.33
C CYS A 27 3.40 -0.55 -4.34
N ILE A 28 4.28 0.39 -3.99
CA ILE A 28 4.70 1.47 -4.90
C ILE A 28 5.29 0.88 -6.19
N ARG A 29 6.25 -0.05 -6.08
CA ARG A 29 6.86 -0.71 -7.25
C ARG A 29 5.83 -1.39 -8.14
N PHE A 30 4.91 -2.16 -7.57
CA PHE A 30 3.85 -2.84 -8.31
C PHE A 30 2.96 -1.85 -9.08
N LEU A 31 2.57 -0.76 -8.41
CA LEU A 31 1.73 0.27 -9.03
C LEU A 31 2.48 1.04 -10.11
N GLU A 32 3.78 1.33 -9.95
CA GLU A 32 4.59 1.95 -11.00
C GLU A 32 4.70 1.06 -12.25
N TRP A 33 4.74 -0.25 -12.07
CA TRP A 33 4.86 -1.24 -13.15
C TRP A 33 3.57 -1.55 -13.92
N GLY A 34 2.47 -0.86 -13.62
CA GLY A 34 1.19 -1.05 -14.32
C GLY A 34 0.09 -1.67 -13.46
N GLY A 35 0.38 -2.01 -12.20
CA GLY A 35 -0.63 -2.42 -11.24
C GLY A 35 -1.71 -1.36 -11.04
N LYS A 36 -2.97 -1.80 -10.88
CA LYS A 36 -4.13 -0.90 -10.72
C LYS A 36 -4.38 -0.51 -9.26
N ARG A 37 -4.23 -1.47 -8.34
CA ARG A 37 -4.53 -1.33 -6.92
C ARG A 37 -3.65 -2.29 -6.11
N ALA A 38 -3.06 -1.80 -5.03
CA ALA A 38 -2.33 -2.61 -4.06
C ALA A 38 -3.02 -2.49 -2.68
N VAL A 39 -3.05 -3.59 -1.91
CA VAL A 39 -3.73 -3.62 -0.62
C VAL A 39 -2.82 -4.26 0.43
N ILE A 40 -2.68 -3.60 1.58
CA ILE A 40 -2.03 -4.15 2.77
C ILE A 40 -3.12 -4.41 3.82
N THR A 41 -3.24 -5.64 4.28
CA THR A 41 -4.27 -6.05 5.25
C THR A 41 -3.78 -7.25 6.09
N SER A 42 -4.55 -7.61 7.11
CA SER A 42 -4.37 -8.85 7.87
C SER A 42 -5.01 -10.03 7.13
N LEU A 43 -4.46 -11.24 7.31
CA LEU A 43 -4.86 -12.43 6.55
C LEU A 43 -6.35 -12.78 6.73
N ASP A 44 -6.86 -12.67 7.95
CA ASP A 44 -8.26 -12.89 8.34
C ASP A 44 -9.23 -11.91 7.67
N LYS A 45 -8.73 -10.77 7.17
CA LYS A 45 -9.52 -9.72 6.51
C LYS A 45 -9.36 -9.70 4.99
N ALA A 46 -8.71 -10.70 4.39
CA ALA A 46 -8.36 -10.68 2.97
C ALA A 46 -9.58 -10.47 2.05
N VAL A 47 -10.70 -11.14 2.31
CA VAL A 47 -11.93 -11.02 1.49
C VAL A 47 -12.54 -9.62 1.59
N ALA A 48 -12.76 -9.11 2.80
CA ALA A 48 -13.28 -7.77 3.03
C ALA A 48 -12.35 -6.68 2.46
N ALA A 49 -11.03 -6.90 2.55
CA ALA A 49 -10.05 -5.99 1.98
C ALA A 49 -10.10 -5.98 0.45
N LEU A 50 -10.31 -7.13 -0.21
CA LEU A 50 -10.50 -7.18 -1.65
C LEU A 50 -11.77 -6.43 -2.09
N ALA A 51 -12.83 -6.51 -1.30
CA ALA A 51 -14.09 -5.77 -1.49
C ALA A 51 -13.96 -4.24 -1.25
N GLY A 52 -12.85 -3.78 -0.67
CA GLY A 52 -12.64 -2.35 -0.41
C GLY A 52 -13.15 -1.87 0.95
N GLU A 53 -13.57 -2.78 1.83
CA GLU A 53 -14.21 -2.45 3.10
C GLU A 53 -13.20 -2.23 4.23
N THR A 54 -11.97 -2.71 4.06
CA THR A 54 -10.91 -2.62 5.08
C THR A 54 -9.51 -2.68 4.46
N GLY A 55 -8.49 -2.54 5.30
CA GLY A 55 -7.08 -2.50 4.91
C GLY A 55 -6.65 -1.17 4.31
N THR A 56 -5.36 -1.08 3.99
CA THR A 56 -4.78 0.10 3.36
C THR A 56 -4.75 -0.10 1.86
N HIS A 57 -5.55 0.69 1.15
CA HIS A 57 -5.61 0.69 -0.31
C HIS A 57 -4.69 1.78 -0.87
N ILE A 58 -3.78 1.36 -1.75
CA ILE A 58 -2.91 2.25 -2.51
C ILE A 58 -3.31 2.15 -3.99
N ILE A 59 -3.67 3.29 -4.57
CA ILE A 59 -4.16 3.43 -5.95
C ILE A 59 -3.43 4.57 -6.66
N ARG A 60 -3.43 4.58 -8.00
CA ARG A 60 -2.70 5.60 -8.77
C ARG A 60 -3.31 7.00 -8.69
N GLU A 61 -4.64 7.07 -8.59
CA GLU A 61 -5.42 8.30 -8.43
C GLU A 61 -6.02 8.40 -7.03
#